data_AF-A0A920VHT2-F1
#
_entry.id   AF-A0A920VHT2-F1
#
_cell.length_a   1.000
_cell.length_b   1.000
_cell.length_c   1.000
_cell.angle_alpha   90.00
_cell.angle_beta   90.00
_cell.angle_gamma   90.00
#
_symmetry.space_group_name_H-M   'P 1'
#
loop_
_entity.id
_entity.type
_entity.pdbx_description
1 polymer ?
#
loop_
_entity_poly.entity_id
_entity_poly.type
_entity_poly.pdbx_seq_one_letter_code
_entity_poly.pdbx_strand_id
1 'polypeptide(L)'
;MSYWLKKSEPETYSIDDLVAQPRKTDHWDGIRNYQARNFMRDQMVKGDLAFFYHSNCAEPAVVGMMEIVGKAYPDHTQFDSQEKYFDPDSPSDNPRWLMVDVRFRPQVFEYSHATCDEGREAPI
;
A
#
# COMPACT_ATOMS: atom_id res chain seq x y z
N MET A 1 3.04 -13.00 -8.42
CA MET A 1 3.51 -11.96 -7.48
C MET A 1 3.63 -10.69 -8.27
N SER A 2 2.75 -9.74 -7.99
CA SER A 2 2.73 -8.42 -8.63
C SER A 2 3.31 -7.37 -7.68
N TYR A 3 3.73 -6.25 -8.25
CA TYR A 3 4.23 -5.10 -7.51
C TYR A 3 3.33 -3.90 -7.73
N TRP A 4 3.07 -3.17 -6.65
CA TRP A 4 2.15 -2.04 -6.64
C TRP A 4 2.83 -0.79 -6.10
N LEU A 5 2.26 0.37 -6.38
CA LEU A 5 2.63 1.64 -5.77
C LEU A 5 1.36 2.20 -5.12
N LYS A 6 1.36 2.40 -3.81
CA LYS A 6 0.25 3.05 -3.11
C LYS A 6 0.74 4.37 -2.52
N LYS A 7 -0.05 5.42 -2.73
CA LYS A 7 0.29 6.79 -2.38
C LYS A 7 -0.51 7.20 -1.15
N SER A 8 0.17 7.81 -0.19
CA SER A 8 -0.45 8.43 0.98
C SER A 8 0.22 9.77 1.27
N GLU A 9 -0.52 10.72 1.80
CA GLU A 9 0.04 11.99 2.28
C GLU A 9 0.58 11.78 3.69
N PRO A 10 1.87 12.09 3.96
CA PRO A 10 2.48 11.78 5.25
C PRO A 10 1.82 12.49 6.44
N GLU A 11 1.19 13.64 6.22
CA GLU A 11 0.45 14.35 7.27
C GLU A 11 -0.91 13.70 7.59
N THR A 12 -1.45 12.89 6.69
CA THR A 12 -2.69 12.13 6.92
C THR A 12 -2.38 10.73 7.43
N TYR A 13 -1.47 10.01 6.77
CA TYR A 13 -1.07 8.66 7.13
C TYR A 13 0.31 8.34 6.55
N SER A 14 1.31 8.28 7.42
CA SER A 14 2.70 7.99 7.10
C SER A 14 3.02 6.50 7.18
N ILE A 15 4.25 6.11 6.79
CA ILE A 15 4.70 4.73 6.97
C ILE A 15 4.93 4.39 8.44
N ASP A 16 5.31 5.38 9.26
CA ASP A 16 5.51 5.21 10.69
C ASP A 16 4.19 4.92 11.40
N ASP A 17 3.09 5.52 10.93
CA ASP A 17 1.74 5.21 11.41
C ASP A 17 1.41 3.73 11.15
N LEU A 18 1.67 3.22 9.94
CA LEU A 18 1.50 1.80 9.61
C LEU A 18 2.38 0.89 10.49
N VAL A 19 3.62 1.30 10.78
CA VAL A 19 4.53 0.56 11.66
C VAL A 19 4.02 0.54 13.10
N ALA A 20 3.36 1.60 13.56
CA ALA A 20 2.79 1.72 14.89
C ALA A 20 1.51 0.89 15.09
N GLN A 21 0.81 0.53 14.01
CA GLN A 21 -0.41 -0.27 14.09
C GLN A 21 -0.19 -1.66 14.71
N PRO A 22 -1.20 -2.26 15.37
CA PRO A 22 -1.14 -3.64 15.84
C PRO A 22 -0.79 -4.61 14.71
N ARG A 23 0.24 -5.45 14.93
CA ARG A 23 0.80 -6.36 13.91
C ARG A 23 1.32 -5.64 12.65
N LYS A 24 1.58 -4.33 12.74
CA LYS A 24 2.01 -3.45 11.66
C LYS A 24 1.12 -3.56 10.42
N THR A 25 -0.17 -3.74 10.65
CA THR A 25 -1.18 -4.04 9.63
C THR A 25 -2.32 -3.05 9.76
N ASP A 26 -2.76 -2.50 8.63
CA ASP A 26 -3.88 -1.58 8.58
C ASP A 26 -4.67 -1.73 7.28
N HIS A 27 -5.86 -1.16 7.25
CA HIS A 27 -6.70 -1.05 6.07
C HIS A 27 -6.23 0.11 5.18
N TRP A 28 -6.32 -0.07 3.85
CA TRP A 28 -6.02 0.95 2.85
C TRP A 28 -7.31 1.49 2.24
N ASP A 29 -7.94 2.39 2.97
CA ASP A 29 -9.24 2.99 2.68
C ASP A 29 -9.15 4.19 1.72
N GLY A 30 -10.26 4.93 1.60
CA GLY A 30 -10.29 6.25 0.97
C GLY A 30 -10.12 6.25 -0.56
N ILE A 31 -10.02 5.08 -1.19
CA ILE A 31 -9.93 4.98 -2.64
C ILE A 31 -11.27 5.36 -3.27
N ARG A 32 -11.31 6.51 -3.95
CA ARG A 32 -12.47 7.02 -4.71
C ARG A 32 -12.21 7.12 -6.22
N ASN A 33 -11.26 6.32 -6.70
CA ASN A 33 -10.93 6.18 -8.12
C ASN A 33 -11.32 4.79 -8.63
N TYR A 34 -12.14 4.73 -9.68
CA TYR A 34 -12.64 3.47 -10.23
C TYR A 34 -11.56 2.53 -10.73
N GLN A 35 -10.50 3.05 -11.36
CA GLN A 35 -9.41 2.22 -11.88
C GLN A 35 -8.59 1.63 -10.73
N ALA A 36 -8.22 2.44 -9.74
CA ALA A 36 -7.51 1.98 -8.55
C ALA A 36 -8.32 0.92 -7.79
N ARG A 37 -9.62 1.15 -7.62
CA ARG A 37 -10.54 0.16 -7.03
C ARG A 37 -10.53 -1.14 -7.83
N ASN A 38 -10.63 -1.08 -9.16
CA ASN A 38 -10.65 -2.28 -10.00
C ASN A 38 -9.31 -3.04 -9.92
N PHE A 39 -8.17 -2.35 -9.83
CA PHE A 39 -6.88 -3.02 -9.57
C PHE A 39 -6.88 -3.78 -8.24
N MET A 40 -7.41 -3.18 -7.17
CA MET A 40 -7.51 -3.87 -5.87
C MET A 40 -8.45 -5.07 -5.92
N ARG A 41 -9.59 -4.95 -6.61
CA ARG A 41 -10.60 -6.01 -6.71
C ARG A 41 -10.16 -7.18 -7.58
N ASP A 42 -9.63 -6.87 -8.76
CA ASP A 42 -9.48 -7.84 -9.84
C ASP A 42 -8.06 -8.43 -9.92
N GLN A 43 -7.05 -7.72 -9.40
CA GLN A 43 -5.65 -8.06 -9.64
C GLN A 43 -4.80 -8.18 -8.37
N MET A 44 -5.05 -7.38 -7.33
CA MET A 44 -4.28 -7.50 -6.08
C MET A 44 -4.63 -8.79 -5.37
N VAL A 45 -3.59 -9.57 -5.04
CA VAL A 45 -3.73 -10.81 -4.29
C VAL A 45 -2.86 -10.80 -3.04
N LYS A 46 -3.24 -11.63 -2.06
CA LYS A 46 -2.46 -11.80 -0.83
C LYS A 46 -1.02 -12.20 -1.15
N GLY A 47 -0.07 -11.51 -0.51
CA GLY A 47 1.37 -11.71 -0.68
C GLY A 47 2.01 -10.79 -1.71
N ASP A 48 1.22 -10.11 -2.57
CA ASP A 48 1.76 -9.08 -3.44
C ASP A 48 2.45 -7.97 -2.63
N LEU A 49 3.46 -7.36 -3.23
CA LEU A 49 4.23 -6.29 -2.58
C LEU A 49 3.81 -4.93 -3.13
N ALA A 50 3.85 -3.92 -2.26
CA ALA A 50 3.60 -2.55 -2.64
C ALA A 50 4.65 -1.61 -2.06
N PHE A 51 5.08 -0.65 -2.86
CA PHE A 51 5.84 0.50 -2.39
C PHE A 51 4.90 1.50 -1.71
N PHE A 52 5.29 1.97 -0.52
CA PHE A 52 4.61 3.06 0.18
C PHE A 52 5.23 4.37 -0.31
N TYR A 53 4.44 5.19 -0.98
CA TYR A 53 4.88 6.46 -1.57
C TYR A 53 4.25 7.63 -0.82
N HIS A 54 5.08 8.50 -0.26
CA HIS A 54 4.64 9.79 0.27
C HIS A 54 4.36 10.73 -0.90
N SER A 55 3.12 11.20 -0.99
CA SER A 55 2.64 12.16 -1.99
C SER A 55 2.23 13.47 -1.35
N ASN A 56 2.12 14.54 -2.17
CA ASN A 56 1.62 15.85 -1.76
C ASN A 56 2.32 16.42 -0.50
N CYS A 57 3.64 16.24 -0.43
CA CYS A 57 4.49 16.75 0.64
C CYS A 57 5.73 17.42 0.05
N ALA A 58 6.56 18.03 0.90
CA ALA A 58 7.78 18.72 0.46
C ALA A 58 8.80 17.79 -0.24
N GLU A 59 8.87 16.53 0.19
CA GLU A 59 9.81 15.53 -0.35
C GLU A 59 9.08 14.25 -0.78
N PRO A 60 8.40 14.23 -1.95
CA PRO A 60 7.68 13.06 -2.42
C PRO A 60 8.62 11.90 -2.79
N ALA A 61 8.49 10.77 -2.11
CA ALA A 61 9.39 9.64 -2.29
C ALA A 61 8.75 8.29 -1.95
N VAL A 62 9.35 7.20 -2.43
CA VAL A 62 9.10 5.86 -1.88
C VAL A 62 9.84 5.77 -0.55
N VAL A 63 9.10 5.58 0.54
CA VAL A 63 9.64 5.57 1.92
C VAL A 63 9.69 4.18 2.54
N GLY A 64 9.15 3.17 1.86
CA GLY A 64 9.28 1.79 2.28
C GLY A 64 8.41 0.82 1.48
N MET A 65 8.23 -0.37 2.05
CA MET A 65 7.48 -1.46 1.42
C MET A 65 6.45 -2.06 2.36
N MET A 66 5.41 -2.62 1.77
CA MET A 66 4.35 -3.35 2.44
C MET A 66 3.88 -4.53 1.60
N GLU A 67 3.14 -5.42 2.23
CA GLU A 67 2.56 -6.64 1.66
C GLU A 67 1.04 -6.54 1.70
N ILE A 68 0.36 -7.00 0.66
CA ILE A 68 -1.10 -7.15 0.64
C ILE A 68 -1.48 -8.39 1.48
N VAL A 69 -2.34 -8.21 2.49
CA VAL A 69 -2.63 -9.26 3.49
C VAL A 69 -3.87 -10.08 3.13
N GLY A 70 -4.78 -9.54 2.31
CA GLY A 70 -6.06 -10.15 2.01
C GLY A 70 -6.66 -9.68 0.67
N LYS A 71 -7.85 -10.20 0.38
CA LYS A 71 -8.65 -9.76 -0.77
C LYS A 71 -9.28 -8.40 -0.49
N ALA A 72 -9.65 -7.69 -1.55
CA ALA A 72 -10.43 -6.47 -1.40
C ALA A 72 -11.80 -6.74 -0.77
N TYR A 73 -12.25 -5.82 0.07
CA TYR A 73 -13.52 -5.90 0.79
C TYR A 73 -14.13 -4.49 0.91
N PRO A 74 -15.44 -4.35 1.24
CA PRO A 74 -16.09 -3.05 1.34
C PRO A 74 -15.37 -2.06 2.25
N ASP A 75 -15.10 -0.86 1.73
CA ASP A 75 -14.55 0.25 2.51
C ASP A 75 -15.61 0.79 3.46
N HIS A 76 -15.46 0.60 4.77
CA HIS A 76 -16.50 0.97 5.74
C HIS A 76 -16.65 2.49 5.88
N THR A 77 -15.63 3.28 5.55
CA THR A 77 -15.66 4.76 5.61
C THR A 77 -16.67 5.37 4.63
N GLN A 78 -17.06 4.61 3.59
CA GLN A 78 -18.03 5.10 2.61
C GLN A 78 -19.46 5.25 3.17
N PHE A 79 -19.75 4.63 4.32
CA PHE A 79 -21.10 4.61 4.92
C PHE A 79 -21.29 5.57 6.09
N ASP A 80 -20.21 6.14 6.64
CA ASP A 80 -20.29 7.04 7.78
C ASP A 80 -20.29 8.50 7.32
N SER A 81 -21.38 9.21 7.59
CA SER A 81 -21.55 10.64 7.25
C SER A 81 -20.52 11.59 7.89
N GLN A 82 -19.82 11.15 8.93
CA GLN A 82 -18.77 11.94 9.59
C GLN A 82 -17.38 11.71 8.97
N GLU A 83 -17.22 10.68 8.15
CA GLU A 83 -15.95 10.34 7.53
C GLU A 83 -15.66 11.19 6.29
N LYS A 84 -14.38 11.48 6.07
CA LYS A 84 -13.89 12.28 4.93
C LYS A 84 -14.31 11.68 3.58
N TYR A 85 -14.45 10.36 3.53
CA TYR A 85 -14.69 9.62 2.29
C TYR A 85 -16.10 9.03 2.18
N PHE A 86 -17.07 9.59 2.92
CA PHE A 86 -18.49 9.24 2.83
C PHE A 86 -19.01 9.31 1.38
N ASP A 87 -19.79 8.32 0.96
CA ASP A 87 -20.47 8.29 -0.33
C ASP A 87 -21.96 7.97 -0.10
N PRO A 88 -22.86 8.98 -0.08
CA PRO A 88 -24.28 8.78 0.21
C PRO A 88 -24.99 7.91 -0.86
N ASP A 89 -24.40 7.78 -2.05
CA ASP A 89 -24.95 7.01 -3.16
C ASP A 89 -24.37 5.59 -3.23
N SER A 90 -23.52 5.20 -2.28
CA SER A 90 -23.00 3.84 -2.22
C SER A 90 -24.03 2.90 -1.58
N PRO A 91 -24.53 1.89 -2.32
CA PRO A 91 -25.53 0.99 -1.78
C PRO A 91 -24.90 -0.02 -0.82
N SER A 92 -25.61 -0.38 0.24
CA SER A 92 -25.10 -1.26 1.30
C SER A 92 -25.00 -2.74 0.87
N ASP A 93 -25.80 -3.16 -0.10
CA ASP A 93 -25.84 -4.53 -0.63
C ASP A 93 -24.78 -4.79 -1.73
N ASN A 94 -24.32 -3.74 -2.42
CA ASN A 94 -23.23 -3.81 -3.39
C ASN A 94 -22.30 -2.58 -3.30
N PRO A 95 -21.47 -2.51 -2.25
CA PRO A 95 -20.67 -1.32 -1.94
C PRO A 95 -19.77 -0.88 -3.10
N ARG A 96 -19.83 0.43 -3.43
CA ARG A 96 -19.10 1.00 -4.57
C ARG A 96 -17.59 0.95 -4.36
N TRP A 97 -17.14 1.21 -3.14
CA TRP A 97 -15.72 1.34 -2.80
C TRP A 97 -15.22 0.15 -2.00
N LEU A 98 -13.98 -0.22 -2.30
CA LEU A 98 -13.31 -1.36 -1.72
C LEU A 98 -11.96 -0.91 -1.19
N MET A 99 -11.47 -1.60 -0.18
CA MET A 99 -10.14 -1.45 0.40
C MET A 99 -9.48 -2.81 0.58
N VAL A 100 -8.20 -2.81 0.90
CA VAL A 100 -7.41 -4.01 1.21
C VAL A 100 -6.62 -3.77 2.49
N ASP A 101 -6.31 -4.84 3.21
CA ASP A 101 -5.36 -4.75 4.32
C ASP A 101 -3.93 -4.83 3.79
N VAL A 102 -3.06 -3.98 4.33
CA VAL A 102 -1.63 -3.95 4.05
C VAL A 102 -0.85 -4.16 5.33
N ARG A 103 0.34 -4.77 5.22
CA ARG A 103 1.25 -4.96 6.34
C ARG A 103 2.62 -4.43 6.01
N PHE A 104 3.21 -3.66 6.92
CA PHE A 104 4.59 -3.20 6.80
C PHE A 104 5.56 -4.37 6.56
N ARG A 105 6.45 -4.22 5.58
CA ARG A 105 7.55 -5.15 5.32
C ARG A 105 8.88 -4.49 5.68
N PRO A 106 9.58 -4.99 6.71
CA PRO A 106 10.95 -4.57 6.96
C PRO A 106 11.81 -4.89 5.73
N GLN A 107 12.59 -3.91 5.27
CA GLN A 107 13.64 -4.15 4.29
C GLN A 107 14.85 -4.72 5.05
N VAL A 108 15.17 -5.98 4.80
CA VAL A 108 16.45 -6.55 5.23
C VAL A 108 17.39 -6.41 4.05
N PHE A 109 18.30 -5.45 4.12
CA PHE A 109 19.43 -5.41 3.21
C PHE A 109 20.43 -6.47 3.69
N GLU A 110 20.42 -7.65 3.08
CA GLU A 110 21.57 -8.53 3.18
C GLU A 110 22.72 -7.86 2.42
N TYR A 111 23.58 -7.16 3.15
CA TYR A 111 24.87 -6.74 2.64
C TYR A 111 25.72 -7.99 2.46
N SER A 112 25.73 -8.57 1.25
CA SER A 112 26.84 -9.42 0.86
C SER A 112 28.05 -8.50 0.75
N HIS A 113 28.96 -8.56 1.72
CA HIS A 113 30.34 -8.09 1.52
C HIS A 113 30.92 -8.93 0.38
N ALA A 114 30.72 -8.51 -0.87
CA ALA A 114 31.58 -8.90 -1.95
C ALA A 114 32.90 -8.19 -1.66
N THR A 115 33.80 -8.86 -0.95
CA THR A 115 35.20 -8.49 -0.99
C THR A 115 35.59 -8.56 -2.47
N CYS A 116 36.03 -7.43 -3.03
CA CYS A 116 36.73 -7.40 -4.30
C CYS A 116 38.01 -8.20 -4.14
N ASP A 117 37.92 -9.52 -4.27
CA ASP A 117 39.06 -10.35 -4.62
C ASP A 117 39.17 -10.34 -6.15
N GLU A 118 40.39 -10.08 -6.57
CA GLU A 118 40.86 -9.69 -7.89
C GLU A 118 40.15 -10.34 -9.11
N GLY A 119 39.82 -9.47 -10.07
CA GLY A 119 40.01 -9.77 -11.49
C GLY A 119 39.12 -10.83 -12.13
N ARG A 120 37.87 -10.48 -12.47
CA ARG A 120 37.23 -11.01 -13.68
C ARG A 120 36.48 -9.89 -14.40
N GLU A 121 36.99 -9.54 -15.58
CA GLU A 121 36.32 -8.66 -16.54
C GLU A 121 34.93 -9.21 -16.88
N ALA A 122 33.93 -8.33 -16.87
CA ALA A 122 32.60 -8.65 -17.35
C ALA A 122 32.64 -8.72 -18.90
N PRO A 123 32.05 -9.76 -19.53
CA PRO A 123 31.96 -9.80 -20.98
C PRO A 123 30.98 -8.74 -21.48
N ILE A 124 31.38 -8.10 -22.58
CA ILE A 124 30.63 -7.13 -23.38
C ILE A 124 29.37 -7.76 -23.98
#